data_AF-A0A4V2SAG0-F1
#
_entry.id   AF-A0A4V2SAG0-F1
#
_cell.length_a   1.000
_cell.length_b   1.000
_cell.length_c   1.000
_cell.angle_alpha   90.00
_cell.angle_beta   90.00
_cell.angle_gamma   90.00
#
_symmetry.space_group_name_H-M   'P 1'
#
loop_
_entity.id
_entity.type
_entity.pdbx_description
1 polymer ?
#
loop_
_entity_poly.entity_id
_entity_poly.type
_entity_poly.pdbx_seq_one_letter_code
_entity_poly.pdbx_strand_id
1 'polypeptide(L)'
;MIYAATILTSTDLGWHQKEFQRRRSFAYTVVTLDESQVIGCIYIYPTHQRGYDAEVYLWARQSRLADGLEARIYQTTRDWLASVWPFSNVAFPARDVTLEDWRETPDE
;
A
#
# COMPACT_ATOMS: atom_id res chain seq x y z
N MET A 1 9.69 12.04 2.67
CA MET A 1 10.48 10.80 2.53
C MET A 1 9.64 9.67 3.10
N ILE A 2 9.38 8.62 2.32
CA ILE A 2 8.73 7.41 2.82
C ILE A 2 9.87 6.58 3.44
N TYR A 3 9.87 6.45 4.77
CA TYR A 3 10.80 5.57 5.46
C TYR A 3 10.17 4.18 5.55
N ALA A 4 10.93 3.14 5.22
CA ALA A 4 10.47 1.77 5.37
C ALA A 4 10.69 1.30 6.80
N ALA A 5 9.66 1.34 7.64
CA ALA A 5 9.65 0.61 8.90
C ALA A 5 8.78 -0.65 8.74
N THR A 6 9.41 -1.82 8.68
CA THR A 6 8.72 -3.11 8.77
C THR A 6 8.37 -3.35 10.23
N ILE A 7 7.19 -2.91 10.69
CA ILE A 7 6.69 -3.23 12.04
C ILE A 7 5.72 -4.42 11.93
N LEU A 8 6.16 -5.61 12.35
CA LEU A 8 5.34 -6.81 12.50
C LEU A 8 5.09 -7.06 14.00
N THR A 9 3.83 -7.19 14.41
CA THR A 9 3.44 -7.59 15.79
C THR A 9 2.79 -8.99 15.84
N SER A 10 2.94 -9.64 17.00
CA SER A 10 3.26 -11.08 17.16
C SER A 10 2.17 -12.15 16.98
N THR A 11 0.93 -11.85 16.60
CA THR A 11 -0.15 -12.87 16.70
C THR A 11 -0.92 -13.14 15.41
N ASP A 12 -0.53 -12.46 14.33
CA ASP A 12 -0.99 -12.66 12.95
C ASP A 12 0.14 -13.30 12.08
N LEU A 13 1.14 -13.89 12.74
CA LEU A 13 2.43 -14.28 12.15
C LEU A 13 2.39 -15.56 11.31
N GLY A 14 1.49 -16.52 11.56
CA GLY A 14 1.57 -17.83 10.89
C GLY A 14 1.31 -17.78 9.38
N TRP A 15 0.36 -16.95 8.96
CA TRP A 15 -0.06 -16.85 7.56
C TRP A 15 0.77 -15.81 6.79
N HIS A 16 0.92 -14.60 7.35
CA HIS A 16 1.72 -13.54 6.71
C HIS A 16 3.24 -13.85 6.67
N GLN A 17 3.80 -14.63 7.60
CA GLN A 17 5.24 -14.98 7.55
C GLN A 17 5.58 -15.88 6.35
N LYS A 18 4.66 -16.74 5.90
CA LYS A 18 4.86 -17.56 4.68
C LYS A 18 4.79 -16.72 3.40
N GLU A 19 3.98 -15.66 3.35
CA GLU A 19 3.94 -14.76 2.19
C GLU A 19 5.06 -13.72 2.18
N PHE A 20 5.43 -13.21 3.35
CA PHE A 20 6.56 -12.28 3.52
C PHE A 20 7.89 -12.96 3.17
N GLN A 21 8.08 -14.23 3.56
CA GLN A 21 9.23 -15.03 3.12
C GLN A 21 9.25 -15.32 1.61
N ARG A 22 8.10 -15.23 0.94
CA ARG A 22 7.99 -15.35 -0.53
C ARG A 22 8.04 -13.99 -1.25
N ARG A 23 8.27 -12.88 -0.52
CA ARG A 23 8.32 -11.50 -1.04
C ARG A 23 7.06 -11.10 -1.84
N ARG A 24 5.88 -11.52 -1.39
CA ARG A 24 4.64 -11.24 -2.14
C ARG A 24 3.91 -10.00 -1.63
N SER A 25 3.94 -9.75 -0.33
CA SER A 25 3.16 -8.69 0.32
C SER A 25 4.06 -7.78 1.15
N PHE A 26 3.90 -6.46 1.02
CA PHE A 26 4.77 -5.45 1.65
C PHE A 26 3.95 -4.41 2.41
N ALA A 27 4.43 -4.02 3.59
CA ALA A 27 3.85 -2.96 4.40
C ALA A 27 4.91 -1.90 4.73
N TYR A 28 4.57 -0.64 4.53
CA TYR A 28 5.42 0.53 4.79
C TYR A 28 4.70 1.50 5.71
N THR A 29 5.36 1.93 6.78
CA THR A 29 4.85 2.95 7.68
C THR A 29 5.29 4.34 7.24
N VAL A 30 4.37 5.29 7.14
CA VAL A 30 4.70 6.69 6.88
C VAL A 30 4.87 7.40 8.22
N VAL A 31 6.06 7.95 8.45
CA VAL A 31 6.41 8.68 9.67
C VAL A 31 6.72 10.14 9.39
N THR A 32 6.69 10.98 10.42
CA THR A 32 7.25 12.33 10.37
C THR A 32 8.75 12.30 10.09
N LEU A 33 9.33 13.42 9.65
CA LEU A 33 10.76 13.49 9.29
C LEU A 33 11.69 13.25 10.48
N ASP A 34 11.24 13.57 11.69
CA ASP A 34 11.91 13.30 12.95
C ASP A 34 11.60 11.89 13.49
N GLU A 35 10.86 11.08 12.72
CA GLU A 35 10.41 9.72 13.03
C GLU A 35 9.57 9.60 14.33
N SER A 36 9.16 10.72 14.92
CA SER A 36 8.49 10.75 16.22
C SER A 36 7.03 10.30 16.16
N GLN A 37 6.41 10.33 14.98
CA GLN A 37 5.00 9.98 14.81
C GLN A 37 4.75 9.18 13.54
N VAL A 38 3.93 8.13 13.68
CA VAL A 38 3.28 7.47 12.55
C VAL A 38 2.11 8.32 12.07
N ILE A 39 2.11 8.64 10.77
CA ILE A 39 1.12 9.50 10.12
C ILE A 39 0.43 8.83 8.91
N GLY A 40 0.76 7.59 8.60
CA GLY A 40 0.13 6.80 7.54
C GLY A 40 0.73 5.39 7.44
N CYS A 41 0.14 4.56 6.59
CA CYS A 41 0.75 3.33 6.09
C CYS A 41 0.39 3.09 4.63
N ILE A 42 1.18 2.26 3.97
CA ILE A 42 1.00 1.76 2.61
C ILE A 42 1.13 0.24 2.66
N TYR A 43 0.24 -0.45 1.97
CA TYR A 43 0.20 -1.91 1.83
C TYR A 43 0.17 -2.25 0.35
N ILE A 44 1.05 -3.16 -0.07
CA ILE A 44 1.17 -3.63 -1.45
C ILE A 44 1.00 -5.14 -1.43
N TYR A 45 0.04 -5.65 -2.19
CA TYR A 45 -0.27 -7.08 -2.28
C TYR A 45 -0.21 -7.54 -3.74
N PRO A 46 0.12 -8.83 -3.98
CA PRO A 46 -0.12 -9.40 -5.28
C PRO A 46 -1.63 -9.46 -5.50
N THR A 47 -2.08 -9.27 -6.72
CA THR A 47 -3.49 -9.46 -7.06
C THR A 47 -3.65 -10.63 -8.02
N HIS A 48 -4.77 -11.33 -7.89
CA HIS A 48 -5.20 -12.34 -8.85
C HIS A 48 -6.09 -11.74 -9.93
N GLN A 49 -6.47 -10.47 -9.80
CA GLN A 49 -7.39 -9.81 -10.71
C GLN A 49 -6.73 -9.50 -12.04
N ARG A 50 -7.41 -9.91 -13.11
CA ARG A 50 -6.93 -9.80 -14.47
C ARG A 50 -6.59 -8.35 -14.82
N GLY A 51 -5.40 -8.17 -15.39
CA GLY A 51 -4.93 -6.90 -15.91
C GLY A 51 -4.21 -6.03 -14.88
N TYR A 52 -4.04 -6.49 -13.63
CA TYR A 52 -3.27 -5.79 -12.61
C TYR A 52 -2.14 -6.66 -12.08
N ASP A 53 -0.99 -6.05 -11.82
CA ASP A 53 0.19 -6.72 -11.27
C ASP A 53 0.18 -6.73 -9.74
N ALA A 54 -0.45 -5.71 -9.13
CA ALA A 54 -0.54 -5.52 -7.69
C ALA A 54 -1.75 -4.68 -7.31
N GLU A 55 -2.22 -4.83 -6.07
CA GLU A 55 -3.19 -3.93 -5.44
C GLU A 55 -2.57 -3.20 -4.26
N VAL A 56 -2.93 -1.92 -4.11
CA VAL A 56 -2.34 -1.03 -3.11
C VAL A 56 -3.40 -0.34 -2.28
N TYR A 57 -3.24 -0.47 -0.96
CA TYR A 57 -4.06 0.22 0.02
C TYR A 57 -3.18 1.16 0.83
N LEU A 58 -3.69 2.34 1.15
CA LEU A 58 -2.99 3.30 2.01
C LEU A 58 -3.98 4.06 2.87
N TRP A 59 -3.47 4.65 3.94
CA TRP A 59 -4.21 5.57 4.77
C TRP A 59 -3.29 6.66 5.32
N ALA A 60 -3.89 7.79 5.67
CA ALA A 60 -3.24 8.87 6.38
C ALA A 60 -3.96 9.13 7.71
N ARG A 61 -3.22 9.62 8.71
CA ARG A 61 -3.79 9.94 10.02
C ARG A 61 -4.87 11.01 9.87
N GLN A 62 -6.04 10.77 10.46
CA GLN A 62 -7.22 11.64 10.36
C GLN A 62 -6.90 13.13 10.63
N SER A 63 -6.10 13.41 11.66
CA SER A 63 -5.73 14.78 12.05
C SER A 63 -4.88 15.54 11.01
N ARG A 64 -4.41 14.85 9.96
CA ARG A 64 -3.58 15.40 8.89
C ARG A 64 -4.26 15.38 7.52
N LEU A 65 -5.51 14.96 7.44
CA LEU A 65 -6.25 14.93 6.17
C LEU A 65 -6.53 16.34 5.66
N ALA A 66 -6.87 17.28 6.55
CA ALA A 66 -7.12 18.68 6.18
C ALA A 66 -5.89 19.33 5.50
N ASP A 67 -4.68 18.89 5.88
CA ASP A 67 -3.43 19.37 5.30
C ASP A 67 -3.13 18.73 3.94
N GLY A 68 -3.98 17.82 3.43
CA GLY A 68 -3.78 17.08 2.18
C GLY A 68 -2.76 15.94 2.27
N LEU A 69 -2.51 15.39 3.46
CA LEU A 69 -1.50 14.35 3.64
C LEU A 69 -1.80 13.09 2.83
N GLU A 70 -3.06 12.64 2.81
CA GLU A 70 -3.43 11.42 2.08
C GLU A 70 -3.13 11.53 0.58
N ALA A 71 -3.50 12.65 -0.05
CA ALA A 71 -3.22 12.91 -1.46
C ALA A 71 -1.72 12.89 -1.75
N ARG A 72 -0.89 13.45 -0.85
CA ARG A 72 0.58 13.39 -0.98
C ARG A 72 1.11 11.97 -0.84
N ILE A 73 0.63 11.19 0.12
CA ILE A 73 1.03 9.79 0.29
C ILE A 73 0.66 8.99 -0.96
N TYR A 74 -0.56 9.17 -1.47
CA TYR A 74 -1.04 8.51 -2.68
C TYR A 74 -0.18 8.84 -3.91
N GLN A 75 0.04 10.13 -4.21
CA GLN A 75 0.86 10.52 -5.36
C GLN A 75 2.30 10.01 -5.22
N THR A 76 2.91 10.17 -4.04
CA THR A 76 4.28 9.69 -3.80
C THR A 76 4.38 8.18 -3.97
N THR A 77 3.36 7.43 -3.53
CA THR A 77 3.30 5.97 -3.68
C THR A 77 3.21 5.58 -5.15
N ARG A 78 2.36 6.25 -5.93
CA ARG A 78 2.25 6.02 -7.38
C ARG A 78 3.56 6.27 -8.11
N ASP A 79 4.21 7.39 -7.85
CA ASP A 79 5.46 7.76 -8.51
C ASP A 79 6.60 6.80 -8.10
N TRP A 80 6.63 6.40 -6.83
CA TRP A 80 7.61 5.44 -6.32
C TRP A 80 7.44 4.05 -6.94
N LEU A 81 6.21 3.55 -7.04
CA LEU A 81 5.92 2.27 -7.68
C LEU A 81 6.31 2.31 -9.16
N ALA A 82 5.93 3.36 -9.89
CA ALA A 82 6.25 3.49 -11.32
C ALA A 82 7.75 3.63 -11.60
N SER A 83 8.55 4.13 -10.65
CA SER A 83 9.99 4.36 -10.85
C SER A 83 10.88 3.21 -10.37
N VAL A 84 10.46 2.49 -9.32
CA VAL A 84 11.32 1.48 -8.65
C VAL A 84 10.82 0.06 -8.88
N TRP A 85 9.53 -0.15 -9.08
CA TRP A 85 8.95 -1.48 -9.15
C TRP A 85 8.74 -1.93 -10.60
N PRO A 86 8.85 -3.24 -10.88
CA PRO A 86 8.64 -3.79 -12.21
C PRO A 86 7.15 -3.97 -12.54
N PHE A 87 6.27 -3.10 -12.03
CA PHE A 87 4.84 -3.15 -12.30
C PHE A 87 4.48 -2.30 -13.52
N SER A 88 3.62 -2.82 -14.37
CA SER A 88 3.03 -2.11 -15.51
C SER A 88 1.67 -1.53 -15.16
N ASN A 89 0.86 -2.24 -14.36
CA ASN A 89 -0.45 -1.76 -13.93
C ASN A 89 -0.72 -2.08 -12.45
N VAL A 90 -0.80 -1.04 -11.63
CA VAL A 90 -1.08 -1.14 -10.19
C VAL A 90 -2.47 -0.62 -9.91
N ALA A 91 -3.28 -1.41 -9.21
CA ALA A 91 -4.59 -0.99 -8.75
C ALA A 91 -4.49 -0.19 -7.45
N PHE A 92 -5.29 0.87 -7.35
CA PHE A 92 -5.61 1.54 -6.09
C PHE A 92 -7.12 1.44 -5.84
N PRO A 93 -7.60 0.31 -5.28
CA PRO A 93 -9.01 0.13 -5.01
C PRO A 93 -9.54 1.19 -4.05
N ALA A 94 -10.82 1.54 -4.20
CA ALA A 94 -11.49 2.64 -3.51
C ALA A 94 -10.92 4.04 -3.80
N ARG A 95 -10.04 4.17 -4.80
CA ARG A 95 -9.47 5.46 -5.24
C ARG A 95 -9.57 5.63 -6.75
N ASP A 96 -8.87 4.79 -7.50
CA ASP A 96 -8.87 4.83 -8.97
C ASP A 96 -9.93 3.91 -9.57
N VAL A 97 -10.24 2.84 -8.86
CA VAL A 97 -11.27 1.87 -9.18
C VAL A 97 -12.24 1.83 -8.01
N THR A 98 -13.55 1.88 -8.28
CA THR A 98 -14.53 1.76 -7.20
C THR A 98 -14.42 0.37 -6.55
N LEU A 99 -14.82 0.24 -5.28
CA LEU A 99 -14.77 -1.07 -4.61
C LEU A 99 -15.71 -2.09 -5.25
N GLU A 100 -16.77 -1.65 -5.88
CA GLU A 100 -17.71 -2.50 -6.61
C GLU A 100 -17.03 -3.04 -7.88
N ASP A 101 -16.52 -2.15 -8.73
CA ASP A 101 -15.80 -2.55 -9.95
C ASP A 101 -14.58 -3.43 -9.64
N TRP A 102 -13.88 -3.14 -8.54
CA TRP A 102 -12.75 -3.94 -8.08
C TRP A 102 -13.17 -5.36 -7.70
N ARG A 103 -14.33 -5.55 -7.06
CA ARG A 103 -14.81 -6.89 -6.68
C ARG A 103 -15.30 -7.71 -7.86
N GLU A 104 -15.84 -7.05 -8.87
CA GLU A 104 -16.34 -7.69 -10.09
C GLU A 104 -15.24 -7.94 -11.13
N THR A 105 -14.01 -7.47 -10.90
CA THR A 105 -12.89 -7.74 -11.79
C THR A 105 -12.56 -9.23 -11.76
N PRO A 106 -12.58 -9.94 -12.91
CA PRO A 106 -12.33 -11.37 -12.94
C PRO A 106 -10.91 -11.72 -12.50
N ASP A 107 -10.72 -12.91 -11.93
CA ASP A 107 -9.40 -13.48 -11.73
C ASP A 107 -8.73 -13.82 -13.08
N GLU A 108 -7.39 -13.85 -13.11
CA GLU A 108 -6.58 -14.21 -14.28
C GLU A 108 -6.79 -15.66 -14.75
#